data_AF-A0A961FTG1-F1
#
_entry.id   AF-A0A961FTG1-F1
#
_cell.length_a   1.000
_cell.length_b   1.000
_cell.length_c   1.000
_cell.angle_alpha   90.00
_cell.angle_beta   90.00
_cell.angle_gamma   90.00
#
_symmetry.space_group_name_H-M   'P 1'
#
loop_
_entity.id
_entity.type
_entity.pdbx_description
1 polymer ?
#
loop_
_entity_poly.entity_id
_entity_poly.type
_entity_poly.pdbx_seq_one_letter_code
_entity_poly.pdbx_strand_id
1 'polypeptide(L)'
;FVNEIADVVAEKHPDVRLQTLAYVYSEVPPKTVRPRPNVTIRMCHYEYCEAHAIGQCDDHDVFVERLEGWSKITDSITIWDYYTNFRHYLIPYPNFESVIHHPRFYAEHNCIGLFAQGNNVREHGGGEFSALRAWVFAQLMWNPYQDGNALIDEFVDNVYGPAAPYIAEYIQLAREAVKPASMRFSIFASLEQMSYLTPDFLDRADALFEKAEAAAKGDPDLLRRVQLAHLPIHYARLQFYLVGGADYLSRERAPAVLEAFTRTMRDHQIKQFGEQFGEDAISDFVQSVKAAPEYITDWKLLGPFDNTDRAGFDTAYPPESGIDLEASYTGAGGETIHWKPYEPGRTGYVDLARVIRPDDSPGVAYAYRTFEADRNKTLQV
;
A
#
# COMPACT_ATOMS: atom_id res chain seq x y z
N PHE A 1 -16.27 -6.61 -33.18
CA PHE A 1 -17.30 -6.10 -32.24
C PHE A 1 -17.29 -4.58 -32.04
N VAL A 2 -16.34 -3.96 -31.29
CA VAL A 2 -16.43 -2.50 -30.99
C VAL A 2 -16.50 -1.63 -32.25
N ASN A 3 -15.68 -1.94 -33.27
CA ASN A 3 -15.73 -1.23 -34.55
C ASN A 3 -17.09 -1.36 -35.26
N GLU A 4 -17.73 -2.53 -35.23
CA GLU A 4 -19.04 -2.73 -35.85
C GLU A 4 -20.12 -1.91 -35.15
N ILE A 5 -20.07 -1.83 -33.81
CA ILE A 5 -20.97 -0.95 -33.06
C ILE A 5 -20.68 0.51 -33.40
N ALA A 6 -19.41 0.88 -33.50
CA ALA A 6 -18.98 2.23 -33.81
C ALA A 6 -19.47 2.69 -35.18
N ASP A 7 -19.46 1.80 -36.18
CA ASP A 7 -19.97 2.04 -37.52
C ASP A 7 -21.50 2.32 -37.47
N VAL A 8 -22.28 1.54 -36.72
CA VAL A 8 -23.74 1.74 -36.56
C VAL A 8 -24.08 3.01 -35.76
N VAL A 9 -23.32 3.31 -34.70
CA VAL A 9 -23.53 4.50 -33.86
C VAL A 9 -23.23 5.76 -34.66
N ALA A 10 -22.19 5.76 -35.48
CA ALA A 10 -21.82 6.91 -36.30
C ALA A 10 -22.93 7.33 -37.29
N GLU A 11 -23.73 6.39 -37.78
CA GLU A 11 -24.86 6.69 -38.69
C GLU A 11 -25.98 7.49 -38.00
N LYS A 12 -26.24 7.23 -36.72
CA LYS A 12 -27.36 7.84 -35.97
C LYS A 12 -26.93 8.97 -35.02
N HIS A 13 -25.70 8.90 -34.52
CA HIS A 13 -25.15 9.76 -33.49
C HIS A 13 -23.68 10.11 -33.82
N PRO A 14 -23.43 10.91 -34.87
CA PRO A 14 -22.08 11.17 -35.36
C PRO A 14 -21.16 11.88 -34.35
N ASP A 15 -21.75 12.59 -33.38
CA ASP A 15 -21.00 13.32 -32.34
C ASP A 15 -20.66 12.44 -31.12
N VAL A 16 -21.12 11.18 -31.08
CA VAL A 16 -20.88 10.27 -29.96
C VAL A 16 -19.63 9.45 -30.20
N ARG A 17 -18.74 9.44 -29.21
CA ARG A 17 -17.59 8.54 -29.14
C ARG A 17 -17.90 7.35 -28.24
N LEU A 18 -17.45 6.17 -28.65
CA LEU A 18 -17.49 4.95 -27.85
C LEU A 18 -16.15 4.77 -27.15
N GLN A 19 -16.18 4.38 -25.88
CA GLN A 19 -14.95 4.05 -25.14
C GLN A 19 -14.86 2.54 -24.93
N THR A 20 -13.67 1.99 -25.13
CA THR A 20 -13.36 0.60 -24.79
C THR A 20 -12.05 0.50 -24.00
N LEU A 21 -11.92 -0.53 -23.17
CA LEU A 21 -10.78 -0.71 -22.27
C LEU A 21 -9.63 -1.47 -22.95
N ALA A 22 -8.44 -0.92 -22.82
CA ALA A 22 -7.17 -1.63 -22.97
C ALA A 22 -6.66 -1.92 -21.55
N TYR A 23 -7.05 -3.07 -21.01
CA TYR A 23 -6.92 -3.42 -19.60
C TYR A 23 -6.49 -4.87 -19.43
N VAL A 24 -5.44 -5.11 -18.63
CA VAL A 24 -4.88 -6.43 -18.36
C VAL A 24 -4.49 -7.12 -19.69
N TYR A 25 -5.27 -8.10 -20.15
CA TYR A 25 -4.96 -8.84 -21.37
C TYR A 25 -5.18 -8.02 -22.65
N SER A 26 -6.03 -6.98 -22.62
CA SER A 26 -6.28 -6.11 -23.78
C SER A 26 -5.39 -4.87 -23.81
N GLU A 27 -4.45 -4.75 -22.88
CA GLU A 27 -3.46 -3.67 -22.87
C GLU A 27 -2.49 -3.77 -24.06
N VAL A 28 -2.24 -4.99 -24.55
CA VAL A 28 -1.44 -5.21 -25.77
C VAL A 28 -2.24 -4.80 -27.02
N PRO A 29 -1.72 -3.87 -27.85
CA PRO A 29 -2.45 -3.42 -29.03
C PRO A 29 -2.63 -4.54 -30.07
N PRO A 30 -3.77 -4.57 -30.78
CA PRO A 30 -4.02 -5.55 -31.83
C PRO A 30 -3.09 -5.35 -33.03
N LYS A 31 -2.65 -6.45 -33.65
CA LYS A 31 -1.72 -6.43 -34.79
C LYS A 31 -2.37 -6.03 -36.12
N THR A 32 -3.65 -6.32 -36.31
CA THR A 32 -4.33 -6.25 -37.62
C THR A 32 -5.58 -5.38 -37.65
N VAL A 33 -6.08 -4.96 -36.49
CA VAL A 33 -7.32 -4.18 -36.35
C VAL A 33 -6.97 -2.80 -35.83
N ARG A 34 -7.62 -1.77 -36.36
CA ARG A 34 -7.48 -0.38 -35.89
C ARG A 34 -8.81 0.13 -35.37
N PRO A 35 -8.85 0.90 -34.27
CA PRO A 35 -10.08 1.52 -33.79
C PRO A 35 -10.71 2.42 -34.86
N ARG A 36 -12.04 2.51 -34.90
CA ARG A 36 -12.71 3.54 -35.72
C ARG A 36 -12.43 4.95 -35.17
N PRO A 37 -12.59 6.02 -35.98
CA PRO A 37 -12.35 7.39 -35.53
C PRO A 37 -13.19 7.83 -34.31
N ASN A 38 -14.39 7.26 -34.15
CA ASN A 38 -15.27 7.49 -33.00
C ASN A 38 -15.06 6.47 -31.86
N VAL A 39 -13.94 5.74 -31.83
CA VAL A 39 -13.57 4.84 -30.74
C VAL A 39 -12.39 5.42 -29.97
N THR A 40 -12.61 5.68 -28.68
CA THR A 40 -11.58 6.05 -27.71
C THR A 40 -11.07 4.81 -26.98
N ILE A 41 -9.76 4.63 -26.95
CA ILE A 41 -9.11 3.59 -26.16
C ILE A 41 -8.84 4.16 -24.77
N ARG A 42 -9.38 3.52 -23.74
CA ARG A 42 -9.06 3.80 -22.33
C ARG A 42 -8.02 2.79 -21.87
N MET A 43 -6.77 3.19 -21.86
CA MET A 43 -5.69 2.39 -21.29
C MET A 43 -5.71 2.54 -19.76
N CYS A 44 -5.53 1.45 -19.02
CA CYS A 44 -5.39 1.55 -17.57
C CYS A 44 -3.95 1.29 -17.13
N HIS A 45 -3.42 2.15 -16.27
CA HIS A 45 -2.12 1.98 -15.64
C HIS A 45 -2.30 1.11 -14.39
N TYR A 46 -2.49 -0.19 -14.58
CA TYR A 46 -2.94 -1.11 -13.53
C TYR A 46 -1.83 -2.03 -13.04
N GLU A 47 -1.62 -2.05 -11.72
CA GLU A 47 -0.61 -2.88 -11.03
C GLU A 47 0.85 -2.58 -11.41
N TYR A 48 1.14 -1.33 -11.76
CA TYR A 48 2.50 -0.81 -11.85
C TYR A 48 2.96 -0.22 -10.51
N CYS A 49 4.24 0.14 -10.43
CA CYS A 49 4.86 0.76 -9.26
C CYS A 49 4.18 2.09 -8.89
N GLU A 50 3.88 2.25 -7.61
CA GLU A 50 3.24 3.46 -7.07
C GLU A 50 4.20 4.31 -6.22
N ALA A 51 5.42 3.80 -6.01
CA ALA A 51 6.48 4.51 -5.30
C ALA A 51 7.22 5.52 -6.20
N HIS A 52 7.34 5.19 -7.49
CA HIS A 52 8.12 5.93 -8.47
C HIS A 52 7.24 6.29 -9.66
N ALA A 53 7.47 7.45 -10.26
CA ALA A 53 6.72 7.85 -11.45
C ALA A 53 7.20 7.12 -12.70
N ILE A 54 6.38 7.12 -13.76
CA ILE A 54 6.78 6.67 -15.11
C ILE A 54 8.10 7.36 -15.52
N GLY A 55 9.08 6.55 -15.94
CA GLY A 55 10.42 7.00 -16.31
C GLY A 55 11.43 7.08 -15.16
N GLN A 56 11.02 6.82 -13.91
CA GLN A 56 11.91 6.77 -12.74
C GLN A 56 12.25 5.35 -12.28
N CYS A 57 11.54 4.33 -12.75
CA CYS A 57 11.86 2.93 -12.56
C CYS A 57 11.45 2.09 -13.79
N ASP A 58 11.96 0.86 -13.87
CA ASP A 58 11.75 -0.08 -15.00
C ASP A 58 10.37 -0.75 -15.00
N ASP A 59 9.62 -0.64 -13.90
CA ASP A 59 8.33 -1.31 -13.73
C ASP A 59 7.29 -0.83 -14.77
N HIS A 60 7.44 0.41 -15.23
CA HIS A 60 6.55 1.04 -16.22
C HIS A 60 6.92 0.76 -17.67
N ASP A 61 8.08 0.16 -17.96
CA ASP A 61 8.59 0.03 -19.34
C ASP A 61 7.57 -0.69 -20.24
N VAL A 62 6.93 -1.71 -19.70
CA VAL A 62 5.89 -2.48 -20.40
C VAL A 62 4.67 -1.61 -20.72
N PHE A 63 4.25 -0.74 -19.79
CA PHE A 63 3.16 0.21 -20.03
C PHE A 63 3.52 1.19 -21.13
N VAL A 64 4.73 1.76 -21.08
CA VAL A 64 5.22 2.75 -22.06
C VAL A 64 5.26 2.13 -23.46
N GLU A 65 5.81 0.92 -23.60
CA GLU A 65 5.84 0.19 -24.88
C GLU A 65 4.42 0.00 -25.44
N ARG A 66 3.47 -0.40 -24.59
CA ARG A 66 2.07 -0.63 -24.98
C ARG A 66 1.39 0.69 -25.36
N LEU A 67 1.63 1.77 -24.62
CA LEU A 67 1.10 3.09 -24.92
C LEU A 67 1.59 3.58 -26.29
N GLU A 68 2.89 3.50 -26.55
CA GLU A 68 3.46 3.83 -27.87
C GLU A 68 2.89 2.95 -28.98
N GLY A 69 2.65 1.67 -28.70
CA GLY A 69 2.00 0.74 -29.62
C GLY A 69 0.59 1.17 -29.98
N TRP A 70 -0.22 1.57 -29.00
CA TRP A 70 -1.55 2.12 -29.23
C TRP A 70 -1.51 3.46 -29.98
N SER A 71 -0.58 4.35 -29.64
CA SER A 71 -0.42 5.65 -30.31
C SER A 71 -0.05 5.53 -31.79
N LYS A 72 0.49 4.39 -32.24
CA LYS A 72 0.73 4.11 -33.67
C LYS A 72 -0.53 3.74 -34.46
N ILE A 73 -1.65 3.47 -33.79
CA ILE A 73 -2.86 2.97 -34.43
C ILE A 73 -4.12 3.81 -34.14
N THR A 74 -4.05 4.75 -33.19
CA THR A 74 -5.12 5.70 -32.89
C THR A 74 -4.56 6.95 -32.20
N ASP A 75 -5.16 8.11 -32.46
CA ASP A 75 -4.87 9.37 -31.76
C ASP A 75 -5.87 9.65 -30.62
N SER A 76 -6.72 8.66 -30.29
CA SER A 76 -7.81 8.79 -29.32
C SER A 76 -7.57 7.91 -28.10
N ILE A 77 -6.56 8.27 -27.32
CA ILE A 77 -6.18 7.53 -26.11
C ILE A 77 -6.53 8.35 -24.88
N THR A 78 -7.15 7.72 -23.91
CA THR A 78 -7.39 8.27 -22.59
C THR A 78 -6.83 7.31 -21.55
N ILE A 79 -6.41 7.82 -20.41
CA ILE A 79 -5.83 7.02 -19.33
C ILE A 79 -6.86 6.84 -18.21
N TRP A 80 -6.88 5.66 -17.62
CA TRP A 80 -7.41 5.40 -16.28
C TRP A 80 -6.22 5.06 -15.38
N ASP A 81 -5.92 5.93 -14.44
CA ASP A 81 -4.82 5.75 -13.49
C ASP A 81 -5.40 5.73 -12.06
N TYR A 82 -4.66 5.18 -11.10
CA TYR A 82 -5.14 4.84 -9.77
C TYR A 82 -4.21 5.49 -8.72
N TYR A 83 -4.78 6.17 -7.73
CA TYR A 83 -3.97 6.96 -6.79
C TYR A 83 -4.33 6.69 -5.32
N THR A 84 -4.67 5.43 -5.01
CA THR A 84 -4.94 4.97 -3.66
C THR A 84 -4.57 3.50 -3.50
N ASN A 85 -4.36 3.05 -2.27
CA ASN A 85 -4.31 1.63 -1.96
C ASN A 85 -5.74 1.13 -1.73
N PHE A 86 -6.30 0.40 -2.69
CA PHE A 86 -7.63 -0.19 -2.62
C PHE A 86 -7.78 -1.24 -1.51
N ARG A 87 -6.69 -1.82 -1.00
CA ARG A 87 -6.73 -2.66 0.21
C ARG A 87 -6.83 -1.82 1.48
N HIS A 88 -6.25 -0.63 1.49
CA HIS A 88 -6.11 0.22 2.68
C HIS A 88 -6.18 1.71 2.32
N TYR A 89 -7.37 2.27 2.13
CA TYR A 89 -7.55 3.68 1.76
C TYR A 89 -6.93 4.67 2.74
N LEU A 90 -6.86 4.29 4.01
CA LEU A 90 -6.37 5.15 5.09
C LEU A 90 -4.88 4.97 5.37
N ILE A 91 -4.16 4.03 4.76
CA ILE A 91 -2.74 3.84 5.10
C ILE A 91 -1.87 4.93 4.45
N PRO A 92 -0.74 5.35 5.05
CA PRO A 92 0.18 6.29 4.40
C PRO A 92 0.62 5.72 3.05
N TYR A 93 0.38 6.46 1.96
CA TYR A 93 0.52 5.96 0.59
C TYR A 93 1.25 6.98 -0.29
N PRO A 94 2.58 7.09 -0.18
CA PRO A 94 3.34 8.24 -0.70
C PRO A 94 3.63 8.19 -2.21
N ASN A 95 2.59 8.16 -3.04
CA ASN A 95 2.68 8.20 -4.50
C ASN A 95 2.73 9.62 -5.10
N PHE A 96 3.32 10.58 -4.37
CA PHE A 96 3.34 12.00 -4.79
C PHE A 96 4.05 12.21 -6.12
N GLU A 97 5.12 11.45 -6.40
CA GLU A 97 5.85 11.53 -7.68
C GLU A 97 4.94 11.19 -8.85
N SER A 98 4.11 10.14 -8.71
CA SER A 98 3.13 9.76 -9.73
C SER A 98 2.08 10.86 -9.94
N VAL A 99 1.58 11.45 -8.84
CA VAL A 99 0.61 12.56 -8.88
C VAL A 99 1.15 13.77 -9.66
N ILE A 100 2.41 14.16 -9.45
CA ILE A 100 2.98 15.36 -10.07
C ILE A 100 3.52 15.11 -11.48
N HIS A 101 3.95 13.89 -11.82
CA HIS A 101 4.63 13.62 -13.09
C HIS A 101 3.76 12.93 -14.14
N HIS A 102 2.85 12.04 -13.75
CA HIS A 102 2.04 11.27 -14.72
C HIS A 102 1.19 12.16 -15.64
N PRO A 103 0.50 13.22 -15.16
CA PRO A 103 -0.30 14.07 -16.04
C PRO A 103 0.50 14.68 -17.20
N ARG A 104 1.72 15.12 -16.92
CA ARG A 104 2.65 15.64 -17.93
C ARG A 104 3.09 14.57 -18.90
N PHE A 105 3.51 13.42 -18.39
CA PHE A 105 3.88 12.28 -19.22
C PHE A 105 2.76 11.91 -20.20
N TYR A 106 1.52 11.80 -19.72
CA TYR A 106 0.36 11.49 -20.57
C TYR A 106 0.10 12.56 -21.63
N ALA A 107 0.20 13.85 -21.28
CA ALA A 107 0.04 14.93 -22.23
C ALA A 107 1.12 14.91 -23.33
N GLU A 108 2.38 14.65 -22.97
CA GLU A 108 3.51 14.53 -23.89
C GLU A 108 3.40 13.29 -24.81
N HIS A 109 2.61 12.28 -24.42
CA HIS A 109 2.31 11.08 -25.21
C HIS A 109 0.98 11.15 -26.00
N ASN A 110 0.43 12.35 -26.18
CA ASN A 110 -0.82 12.61 -26.91
C ASN A 110 -2.07 11.94 -26.33
N CYS A 111 -2.06 11.59 -25.03
CA CYS A 111 -3.28 11.17 -24.36
C CYS A 111 -4.23 12.37 -24.21
N ILE A 112 -5.48 12.20 -24.64
CA ILE A 112 -6.50 13.27 -24.71
C ILE A 112 -7.38 13.35 -23.46
N GLY A 113 -7.06 12.60 -22.40
CA GLY A 113 -7.77 12.66 -21.14
C GLY A 113 -7.23 11.70 -20.10
N LEU A 114 -7.42 12.07 -18.83
CA LEU A 114 -7.05 11.29 -17.65
C LEU A 114 -8.29 11.08 -16.78
N PHE A 115 -8.48 9.87 -16.30
CA PHE A 115 -9.35 9.58 -15.17
C PHE A 115 -8.46 9.13 -14.02
N ALA A 116 -8.22 10.03 -13.07
CA ALA A 116 -7.41 9.78 -11.87
C ALA A 116 -8.31 9.23 -10.76
N GLN A 117 -8.36 7.90 -10.62
CA GLN A 117 -9.22 7.23 -9.66
C GLN A 117 -8.62 7.29 -8.25
N GLY A 118 -9.36 7.89 -7.32
CA GLY A 118 -9.11 7.82 -5.88
C GLY A 118 -9.84 6.65 -5.22
N ASN A 119 -10.22 6.80 -3.95
CA ASN A 119 -11.04 5.81 -3.26
C ASN A 119 -12.48 5.76 -3.83
N ASN A 120 -13.14 4.61 -3.70
CA ASN A 120 -14.50 4.39 -4.16
C ASN A 120 -15.52 4.53 -3.02
N VAL A 121 -15.49 5.65 -2.30
CA VAL A 121 -16.42 5.91 -1.17
C VAL A 121 -17.39 7.02 -1.55
N ARG A 122 -18.67 6.66 -1.71
CA ARG A 122 -19.71 7.53 -2.29
C ARG A 122 -20.03 8.77 -1.46
N GLU A 123 -19.93 8.68 -0.13
CA GLU A 123 -20.29 9.76 0.79
C GLU A 123 -19.28 9.84 1.93
N HIS A 124 -18.88 11.05 2.31
CA HIS A 124 -17.97 11.31 3.44
C HIS A 124 -16.66 10.50 3.36
N GLY A 125 -16.18 10.29 2.13
CA GLY A 125 -15.03 9.46 1.81
C GLY A 125 -13.78 9.84 2.61
N GLY A 126 -13.17 8.83 3.23
CA GLY A 126 -11.87 8.92 3.89
C GLY A 126 -10.79 8.28 3.03
N GLY A 127 -9.64 8.93 2.92
CA GLY A 127 -8.47 8.43 2.23
C GLY A 127 -7.28 9.29 2.58
N GLU A 128 -6.10 8.70 2.69
CA GLU A 128 -4.88 9.47 2.95
C GLU A 128 -4.73 10.56 1.87
N PHE A 129 -4.65 11.83 2.28
CA PHE A 129 -4.55 13.03 1.45
C PHE A 129 -5.38 13.03 0.14
N SER A 130 -6.59 12.46 0.16
CA SER A 130 -7.44 12.35 -1.03
C SER A 130 -7.82 13.73 -1.61
N ALA A 131 -8.11 14.71 -0.74
CA ALA A 131 -8.45 16.07 -1.14
C ALA A 131 -7.27 16.81 -1.80
N LEU A 132 -6.05 16.62 -1.27
CA LEU A 132 -4.83 17.19 -1.84
C LEU A 132 -4.61 16.64 -3.24
N ARG A 133 -4.65 15.31 -3.39
CA ARG A 133 -4.47 14.66 -4.71
C ARG A 133 -5.54 15.11 -5.70
N ALA A 134 -6.81 15.13 -5.29
CA ALA A 134 -7.90 15.58 -6.15
C ALA A 134 -7.72 17.03 -6.63
N TRP A 135 -7.27 17.92 -5.74
CA TRP A 135 -7.00 19.31 -6.10
C TRP A 135 -5.80 19.45 -7.03
N VAL A 136 -4.68 18.75 -6.76
CA VAL A 136 -3.49 18.77 -7.64
C VAL A 136 -3.85 18.22 -9.03
N PHE A 137 -4.60 17.12 -9.11
CA PHE A 137 -5.07 16.61 -10.40
C PHE A 137 -5.98 17.59 -11.13
N ALA A 138 -6.89 18.28 -10.44
CA ALA A 138 -7.74 19.28 -11.07
C ALA A 138 -6.92 20.39 -11.74
N GLN A 139 -5.81 20.81 -11.11
CA GLN A 139 -4.89 21.79 -11.68
C GLN A 139 -4.06 21.23 -12.84
N LEU A 140 -3.46 20.04 -12.66
CA LEU A 140 -2.58 19.43 -13.67
C LEU A 140 -3.34 18.89 -14.89
N MET A 141 -4.61 18.49 -14.74
CA MET A 141 -5.45 18.11 -15.87
C MET A 141 -5.89 19.32 -16.70
N TRP A 142 -5.90 20.51 -16.11
CA TRP A 142 -6.13 21.77 -16.84
C TRP A 142 -4.86 22.25 -17.56
N ASN A 143 -3.72 22.23 -16.85
CA ASN A 143 -2.41 22.53 -17.43
C ASN A 143 -1.35 21.59 -16.83
N PRO A 144 -0.89 20.57 -17.58
CA PRO A 144 0.02 19.55 -17.08
C PRO A 144 1.47 20.03 -16.96
N TYR A 145 1.79 21.25 -17.41
CA TYR A 145 3.13 21.84 -17.32
C TYR A 145 3.32 22.74 -16.10
N GLN A 146 2.32 22.82 -15.21
CA GLN A 146 2.47 23.50 -13.92
C GLN A 146 3.47 22.75 -13.02
N ASP A 147 4.08 23.48 -12.09
CA ASP A 147 4.94 22.87 -11.08
C ASP A 147 4.09 22.16 -10.01
N GLY A 148 4.08 20.84 -10.06
CA GLY A 148 3.33 20.02 -9.11
C GLY A 148 3.76 20.19 -7.65
N ASN A 149 5.03 20.54 -7.37
CA ASN A 149 5.48 20.81 -6.00
C ASN A 149 4.90 22.13 -5.50
N ALA A 150 4.93 23.19 -6.33
CA ALA A 150 4.33 24.47 -5.99
C ALA A 150 2.82 24.36 -5.72
N LEU A 151 2.13 23.48 -6.46
CA LEU A 151 0.74 23.15 -6.21
C LEU A 151 0.56 22.47 -4.84
N ILE A 152 1.36 21.44 -4.52
CA ILE A 152 1.30 20.79 -3.21
C ILE A 152 1.52 21.81 -2.08
N ASP A 153 2.53 22.67 -2.20
CA ASP A 153 2.84 23.71 -1.22
C ASP A 153 1.67 24.68 -1.06
N GLU A 154 1.08 25.16 -2.16
CA GLU A 154 -0.10 26.05 -2.14
C GLU A 154 -1.28 25.39 -1.42
N PHE A 155 -1.57 24.11 -1.70
CA PHE A 155 -2.64 23.40 -1.01
C PHE A 155 -2.33 23.29 0.49
N VAL A 156 -1.12 22.89 0.84
CA VAL A 156 -0.72 22.66 2.24
C VAL A 156 -0.80 23.95 3.05
N ASP A 157 -0.27 25.06 2.52
CA ASP A 157 -0.30 26.36 3.15
C ASP A 157 -1.73 26.86 3.38
N ASN A 158 -2.59 26.78 2.35
CA ASN A 158 -3.95 27.30 2.43
C ASN A 158 -4.91 26.41 3.24
N VAL A 159 -4.68 25.10 3.29
CA VAL A 159 -5.56 24.16 4.00
C VAL A 159 -5.17 24.00 5.46
N TYR A 160 -3.87 24.06 5.77
CA TYR A 160 -3.33 23.78 7.10
C TYR A 160 -2.75 25.00 7.84
N GLY A 161 -2.56 26.14 7.18
CA GLY A 161 -2.19 27.41 7.83
C GLY A 161 -1.00 27.28 8.80
N PRO A 162 -1.13 27.62 10.10
CA PRO A 162 -0.06 27.47 11.08
C PRO A 162 0.52 26.04 11.22
N ALA A 163 -0.24 25.02 10.84
CA ALA A 163 0.21 23.62 10.86
C ALA A 163 0.96 23.20 9.57
N ALA A 164 0.90 24.00 8.51
CA ALA A 164 1.46 23.70 7.19
C ALA A 164 2.94 23.25 7.21
N PRO A 165 3.86 23.89 7.98
CA PRO A 165 5.27 23.46 7.99
C PRO A 165 5.46 21.99 8.40
N TYR A 166 4.65 21.51 9.35
CA TYR A 166 4.74 20.14 9.84
C TYR A 166 4.10 19.13 8.88
N ILE A 167 3.04 19.56 8.18
CA ILE A 167 2.41 18.75 7.12
C ILE A 167 3.37 18.61 5.92
N ALA A 168 4.03 19.69 5.52
CA ALA A 168 5.05 19.67 4.47
C ALA A 168 6.24 18.78 4.85
N GLU A 169 6.72 18.86 6.10
CA GLU A 169 7.79 17.98 6.59
C GLU A 169 7.37 16.50 6.59
N TYR A 170 6.11 16.19 6.91
CA TYR A 170 5.58 14.82 6.81
C TYR A 170 5.52 14.33 5.35
N ILE A 171 5.04 15.16 4.42
CA ILE A 171 5.02 14.82 2.99
C ILE A 171 6.45 14.53 2.52
N GLN A 172 7.42 15.35 2.90
CA GLN A 172 8.83 15.12 2.54
C GLN A 172 9.38 13.84 3.16
N LEU A 173 9.07 13.56 4.43
CA LEU A 173 9.42 12.30 5.09
C LEU A 173 8.88 11.09 4.32
N ALA A 174 7.61 11.16 3.90
CA ALA A 174 6.93 10.11 3.16
C ALA A 174 7.54 9.88 1.76
N ARG A 175 7.88 10.97 1.05
CA ARG A 175 8.58 10.91 -0.26
C ARG A 175 9.95 10.27 -0.15
N GLU A 176 10.76 10.70 0.83
CA GLU A 176 12.12 10.13 0.99
C GLU A 176 12.09 8.65 1.40
N ALA A 177 11.07 8.22 2.14
CA ALA A 177 10.94 6.83 2.58
C ALA A 177 10.73 5.84 1.40
N VAL A 178 10.25 6.31 0.24
CA VAL A 178 9.96 5.47 -0.93
C VAL A 178 10.86 5.73 -2.13
N LYS A 179 11.75 6.71 -2.03
CA LYS A 179 12.77 7.03 -3.04
C LYS A 179 13.71 5.88 -3.42
N PRO A 180 14.11 4.96 -2.51
CA PRO A 180 14.99 3.85 -2.91
C PRO A 180 14.36 3.00 -4.02
N ALA A 181 15.14 2.64 -5.05
CA ALA A 181 14.67 1.85 -6.19
C ALA A 181 14.15 0.44 -5.81
N SER A 182 14.56 -0.07 -4.63
CA SER A 182 14.07 -1.32 -4.06
C SER A 182 12.66 -1.20 -3.47
N MET A 183 12.16 0.01 -3.22
CA MET A 183 10.82 0.22 -2.70
C MET A 183 9.81 0.21 -3.84
N ARG A 184 8.96 -0.81 -3.88
CA ARG A 184 7.88 -0.92 -4.86
C ARG A 184 6.64 -1.46 -4.18
N PHE A 185 5.50 -0.87 -4.51
CA PHE A 185 4.20 -1.31 -4.04
C PHE A 185 3.13 -0.98 -5.08
N SER A 186 2.04 -1.73 -5.06
CA SER A 186 0.93 -1.56 -5.99
C SER A 186 -0.29 -0.92 -5.32
N ILE A 187 -1.31 -0.66 -6.13
CA ILE A 187 -2.62 -0.18 -5.72
C ILE A 187 -3.40 -1.17 -4.83
N PHE A 188 -2.89 -2.38 -4.63
CA PHE A 188 -3.32 -3.33 -3.61
C PHE A 188 -2.10 -3.77 -2.80
N ALA A 189 -1.31 -2.84 -2.26
CA ALA A 189 -0.18 -3.21 -1.42
C ALA A 189 -0.65 -3.86 -0.12
N SER A 190 0.01 -4.96 0.28
CA SER A 190 -0.08 -5.52 1.63
C SER A 190 0.81 -4.75 2.61
N LEU A 191 0.63 -4.98 3.91
CA LEU A 191 1.52 -4.41 4.94
C LEU A 191 2.97 -4.80 4.68
N GLU A 192 3.25 -6.03 4.23
CA GLU A 192 4.60 -6.51 3.94
C GLU A 192 5.27 -5.71 2.82
N GLN A 193 4.54 -5.45 1.72
CA GLN A 193 5.02 -4.65 0.59
C GLN A 193 5.31 -3.20 0.98
N MET A 194 4.57 -2.65 1.95
CA MET A 194 4.75 -1.29 2.46
C MET A 194 5.92 -1.17 3.44
N SER A 195 7.12 -1.66 3.08
CA SER A 195 8.30 -1.75 3.97
C SER A 195 8.86 -0.41 4.46
N TYR A 196 8.48 0.70 3.84
CA TYR A 196 8.75 2.06 4.31
C TYR A 196 8.04 2.42 5.63
N LEU A 197 6.95 1.73 5.99
CA LEU A 197 6.27 1.90 7.27
C LEU A 197 7.07 1.17 8.37
N THR A 198 8.18 1.78 8.77
CA THR A 198 9.00 1.34 9.92
C THR A 198 8.50 1.98 11.22
N PRO A 199 8.88 1.44 12.40
CA PRO A 199 8.61 2.12 13.67
C PRO A 199 9.15 3.55 13.69
N ASP A 200 10.41 3.76 13.24
CA ASP A 200 11.02 5.10 13.14
C ASP A 200 10.21 6.05 12.25
N PHE A 201 9.76 5.58 11.08
CA PHE A 201 8.93 6.39 10.18
C PHE A 201 7.63 6.82 10.89
N LEU A 202 6.92 5.87 11.52
CA LEU A 202 5.67 6.18 12.21
C LEU A 202 5.89 7.09 13.41
N ASP A 203 6.97 6.90 14.19
CA ASP A 203 7.31 7.74 15.34
C ASP A 203 7.63 9.17 14.93
N ARG A 204 8.39 9.35 13.86
CA ARG A 204 8.69 10.67 13.30
C ARG A 204 7.43 11.34 12.73
N ALA A 205 6.57 10.58 12.05
CA ALA A 205 5.30 11.10 11.55
C ALA A 205 4.37 11.51 12.70
N ASP A 206 4.21 10.68 13.75
CA ASP A 206 3.43 10.98 14.96
C ASP A 206 3.90 12.33 15.56
N ALA A 207 5.21 12.50 15.73
CA ALA A 207 5.80 13.71 16.31
C ALA A 207 5.57 14.96 15.44
N LEU A 208 5.49 14.83 14.12
CA LEU A 208 5.14 15.94 13.22
C LEU A 208 3.67 16.32 13.35
N PHE A 209 2.78 15.32 13.39
CA PHE A 209 1.36 15.57 13.56
C PHE A 209 1.01 16.11 14.95
N GLU A 210 1.70 15.69 16.02
CA GLU A 210 1.54 16.29 17.36
C GLU A 210 1.87 17.79 17.35
N LYS A 211 2.94 18.20 16.65
CA LYS A 211 3.27 19.62 16.47
C LYS A 211 2.23 20.34 15.62
N ALA A 212 1.74 19.70 14.56
CA ALA A 212 0.68 20.23 13.71
C ALA A 212 -0.63 20.47 14.49
N GLU A 213 -1.05 19.50 15.31
CA GLU A 213 -2.24 19.60 16.17
C GLU A 213 -2.06 20.69 17.23
N ALA A 214 -0.87 20.82 17.82
CA ALA A 214 -0.56 21.89 18.75
C ALA A 214 -0.65 23.29 18.10
N ALA A 215 -0.15 23.44 16.87
CA ALA A 215 -0.25 24.68 16.10
C ALA A 215 -1.70 25.02 15.71
N ALA A 216 -2.55 24.00 15.53
CA ALA A 216 -3.95 24.15 15.18
C ALA A 216 -4.89 24.32 16.39
N LYS A 217 -4.42 24.14 17.62
CA LYS A 217 -5.26 24.05 18.84
C LYS A 217 -6.22 25.23 19.07
N GLY A 218 -5.89 26.41 18.56
CA GLY A 218 -6.73 27.62 18.67
C GLY A 218 -7.90 27.68 17.68
N ASP A 219 -7.94 26.81 16.69
CA ASP A 219 -8.94 26.78 15.61
C ASP A 219 -9.51 25.34 15.50
N PRO A 220 -10.74 25.10 15.98
CA PRO A 220 -11.35 23.77 15.95
C PRO A 220 -11.50 23.17 14.55
N ASP A 221 -11.76 23.98 13.52
CA ASP A 221 -11.94 23.50 12.15
C ASP A 221 -10.60 23.10 11.55
N LEU A 222 -9.56 23.90 11.80
CA LEU A 222 -8.19 23.54 11.41
C LEU A 222 -7.71 22.29 12.14
N LEU A 223 -7.92 22.19 13.46
CA LEU A 223 -7.55 21.01 14.25
C LEU A 223 -8.21 19.76 13.70
N ARG A 224 -9.50 19.84 13.34
CA ARG A 224 -10.24 18.74 12.72
C ARG A 224 -9.63 18.30 11.38
N ARG A 225 -9.09 19.22 10.57
CA ARG A 225 -8.38 18.89 9.31
C ARG A 225 -7.04 18.21 9.58
N VAL A 226 -6.27 18.71 10.56
CA VAL A 226 -4.98 18.11 10.94
C VAL A 226 -5.19 16.71 11.49
N GLN A 227 -6.20 16.49 12.34
CA GLN A 227 -6.53 15.16 12.87
C GLN A 227 -6.96 14.17 11.79
N LEU A 228 -7.61 14.64 10.72
CA LEU A 228 -7.88 13.80 9.55
C LEU A 228 -6.60 13.41 8.82
N ALA A 229 -5.65 14.34 8.69
CA ALA A 229 -4.35 14.07 8.07
C ALA A 229 -3.48 13.14 8.94
N HIS A 230 -3.67 13.13 10.26
CA HIS A 230 -2.97 12.26 11.20
C HIS A 230 -3.56 10.83 11.27
N LEU A 231 -4.85 10.67 10.93
CA LEU A 231 -5.57 9.38 10.96
C LEU A 231 -4.80 8.21 10.30
N PRO A 232 -4.12 8.36 9.16
CA PRO A 232 -3.32 7.31 8.54
C PRO A 232 -2.24 6.70 9.44
N ILE A 233 -1.59 7.49 10.28
CA ILE A 233 -0.55 7.01 11.20
C ILE A 233 -1.18 6.14 12.28
N HIS A 234 -2.29 6.59 12.88
CA HIS A 234 -3.06 5.78 13.82
C HIS A 234 -3.53 4.46 13.19
N TYR A 235 -4.07 4.51 11.97
CA TYR A 235 -4.52 3.32 11.26
C TYR A 235 -3.37 2.34 10.99
N ALA A 236 -2.23 2.81 10.51
CA ALA A 236 -1.05 1.97 10.27
C ALA A 236 -0.56 1.30 11.57
N ARG A 237 -0.44 2.04 12.67
CA ARG A 237 -0.06 1.48 13.98
C ARG A 237 -1.02 0.38 14.45
N LEU A 238 -2.32 0.61 14.31
CA LEU A 238 -3.36 -0.37 14.69
C LEU A 238 -3.32 -1.62 13.79
N GLN A 239 -3.04 -1.46 12.49
CA GLN A 239 -2.85 -2.58 11.57
C GLN A 239 -1.65 -3.45 11.99
N PHE A 240 -0.50 -2.84 12.29
CA PHE A 240 0.67 -3.59 12.78
C PHE A 240 0.44 -4.23 14.16
N TYR A 241 -0.29 -3.54 15.04
CA TYR A 241 -0.66 -4.07 16.35
C TYR A 241 -1.48 -5.36 16.25
N LEU A 242 -2.43 -5.44 15.32
CA LEU A 242 -3.26 -6.64 15.11
C LEU A 242 -2.44 -7.86 14.72
N VAL A 243 -1.34 -7.65 14.01
CA VAL A 243 -0.43 -8.72 13.55
C VAL A 243 0.79 -8.89 14.46
N GLY A 244 0.77 -8.31 15.66
CA GLY A 244 1.81 -8.53 16.69
C GLY A 244 3.07 -7.67 16.56
N GLY A 245 3.03 -6.60 15.78
CA GLY A 245 4.12 -5.62 15.68
C GLY A 245 4.20 -4.72 16.92
N ALA A 246 4.71 -5.23 18.04
CA ALA A 246 4.75 -4.51 19.32
C ALA A 246 5.56 -3.20 19.29
N ASP A 247 6.60 -3.13 18.45
CA ASP A 247 7.41 -1.92 18.25
C ASP A 247 6.63 -0.80 17.55
N TYR A 248 5.55 -1.13 16.84
CA TYR A 248 4.69 -0.17 16.16
C TYR A 248 3.65 0.45 17.09
N LEU A 249 3.19 -0.29 18.09
CA LEU A 249 2.21 0.19 19.07
C LEU A 249 2.23 -0.71 20.31
N SER A 250 2.58 -0.15 21.47
CA SER A 250 2.54 -0.89 22.73
C SER A 250 1.09 -1.10 23.19
N ARG A 251 0.86 -2.17 23.97
CA ARG A 251 -0.45 -2.44 24.60
C ARG A 251 -0.94 -1.31 25.49
N GLU A 252 -0.02 -0.60 26.14
CA GLU A 252 -0.35 0.55 26.99
C GLU A 252 -0.86 1.73 26.16
N ARG A 253 -0.26 2.01 25.00
CA ARG A 253 -0.66 3.11 24.10
C ARG A 253 -1.86 2.77 23.23
N ALA A 254 -2.11 1.48 22.96
CA ALA A 254 -3.14 1.04 22.01
C ALA A 254 -4.56 1.59 22.30
N PRO A 255 -5.05 1.65 23.55
CA PRO A 255 -6.36 2.22 23.84
C PRO A 255 -6.50 3.69 23.42
N ALA A 256 -5.47 4.52 23.67
CA ALA A 256 -5.48 5.94 23.34
C ALA A 256 -5.45 6.17 21.82
N VAL A 257 -4.63 5.39 21.09
CA VAL A 257 -4.56 5.45 19.62
C VAL A 257 -5.88 4.98 18.99
N LEU A 258 -6.49 3.92 19.54
CA LEU A 258 -7.80 3.44 19.09
C LEU A 258 -8.91 4.48 19.36
N GLU A 259 -8.88 5.17 20.50
CA GLU A 259 -9.82 6.25 20.79
C GLU A 259 -9.68 7.40 19.78
N ALA A 260 -8.45 7.84 19.50
CA ALA A 260 -8.18 8.88 18.50
C ALA A 260 -8.66 8.45 17.10
N PHE A 261 -8.33 7.23 16.68
CA PHE A 261 -8.80 6.65 15.42
C PHE A 261 -10.34 6.65 15.35
N THR A 262 -11.03 6.09 16.35
CA THR A 262 -12.49 5.97 16.32
C THR A 262 -13.21 7.31 16.39
N ARG A 263 -12.65 8.28 17.13
CA ARG A 263 -13.16 9.66 17.16
C ARG A 263 -13.06 10.30 15.78
N THR A 264 -11.88 10.31 15.16
CA THR A 264 -11.70 10.93 13.84
C THR A 264 -12.56 10.25 12.77
N MET A 265 -12.65 8.91 12.77
CA MET A 265 -13.53 8.17 11.86
C MET A 265 -15.00 8.62 12.00
N ARG A 266 -15.48 8.79 13.24
CA ARG A 266 -16.85 9.26 13.53
C ARG A 266 -17.06 10.71 13.08
N ASP A 267 -16.15 11.60 13.47
CA ASP A 267 -16.27 13.04 13.21
C ASP A 267 -16.28 13.31 11.71
N HIS A 268 -15.52 12.56 10.93
CA HIS A 268 -15.47 12.67 9.47
C HIS A 268 -16.45 11.74 8.75
N GLN A 269 -17.28 10.99 9.49
CA GLN A 269 -18.28 10.07 8.96
C GLN A 269 -17.69 9.04 7.96
N ILE A 270 -16.45 8.61 8.19
CA ILE A 270 -15.77 7.63 7.34
C ILE A 270 -16.39 6.26 7.58
N LYS A 271 -16.94 5.66 6.52
CA LYS A 271 -17.66 4.38 6.58
C LYS A 271 -16.90 3.20 5.96
N GLN A 272 -15.78 3.46 5.29
CA GLN A 272 -15.03 2.44 4.56
C GLN A 272 -13.55 2.82 4.49
N PHE A 273 -12.66 1.83 4.59
CA PHE A 273 -11.20 2.01 4.48
C PHE A 273 -10.53 1.07 3.47
N GLY A 274 -11.29 0.45 2.56
CA GLY A 274 -10.79 -0.34 1.42
C GLY A 274 -11.93 -0.96 0.60
N GLU A 275 -11.67 -1.51 -0.60
CA GLU A 275 -12.69 -2.02 -1.54
C GLU A 275 -13.41 -3.29 -1.07
N GLN A 276 -12.73 -4.19 -0.37
CA GLN A 276 -13.22 -5.54 -0.07
C GLN A 276 -13.79 -5.68 1.35
N PHE A 277 -14.30 -4.58 1.91
CA PHE A 277 -14.83 -4.55 3.26
C PHE A 277 -16.36 -4.53 3.26
N GLY A 278 -16.96 -5.36 4.12
CA GLY A 278 -18.41 -5.34 4.39
C GLY A 278 -18.82 -4.15 5.25
N GLU A 279 -20.13 -3.97 5.44
CA GLU A 279 -20.71 -2.83 6.19
C GLU A 279 -20.18 -2.71 7.63
N ASP A 280 -19.85 -3.84 8.27
CA ASP A 280 -19.40 -3.89 9.67
C ASP A 280 -17.87 -3.78 9.85
N ALA A 281 -17.10 -3.65 8.77
CA ALA A 281 -15.64 -3.79 8.81
C ALA A 281 -14.92 -2.84 9.79
N ILE A 282 -15.44 -1.62 9.99
CA ILE A 282 -14.87 -0.69 10.99
C ILE A 282 -15.15 -1.18 12.40
N SER A 283 -16.36 -1.66 12.68
CA SER A 283 -16.72 -2.21 13.98
C SER A 283 -15.87 -3.45 14.28
N ASP A 284 -15.76 -4.36 13.31
CA ASP A 284 -14.97 -5.59 13.43
C ASP A 284 -13.48 -5.29 13.64
N PHE A 285 -12.93 -4.30 12.93
CA PHE A 285 -11.56 -3.84 13.15
C PHE A 285 -11.36 -3.31 14.57
N VAL A 286 -12.26 -2.46 15.06
CA VAL A 286 -12.20 -1.90 16.43
C VAL A 286 -12.28 -3.01 17.48
N GLN A 287 -13.17 -3.99 17.29
CA GLN A 287 -13.27 -5.14 18.20
C GLN A 287 -12.02 -6.02 18.16
N SER A 288 -11.47 -6.24 16.97
CA SER A 288 -10.23 -7.01 16.80
C SER A 288 -9.05 -6.35 17.51
N VAL A 289 -8.94 -5.01 17.47
CA VAL A 289 -7.88 -4.29 18.20
C VAL A 289 -8.07 -4.46 19.70
N LYS A 290 -9.30 -4.33 20.21
CA LYS A 290 -9.61 -4.50 21.64
C LYS A 290 -9.33 -5.92 22.12
N ALA A 291 -9.55 -6.92 21.27
CA ALA A 291 -9.37 -8.33 21.55
C ALA A 291 -7.99 -8.87 21.10
N ALA A 292 -7.07 -8.01 20.66
CA ALA A 292 -5.83 -8.44 20.03
C ALA A 292 -5.00 -9.34 20.98
N PRO A 293 -4.62 -10.56 20.53
CA PRO A 293 -3.92 -11.53 21.34
C PRO A 293 -2.50 -11.07 21.65
N GLU A 294 -1.95 -11.55 22.76
CA GLU A 294 -0.54 -11.34 23.08
C GLU A 294 0.33 -12.23 22.20
N TYR A 295 1.28 -11.61 21.50
CA TYR A 295 2.20 -12.31 20.63
C TYR A 295 3.48 -12.60 21.40
N ILE A 296 3.89 -13.87 21.38
CA ILE A 296 5.21 -14.29 21.81
C ILE A 296 6.10 -14.17 20.58
N THR A 297 7.16 -13.36 20.65
CA THR A 297 7.96 -12.98 19.47
C THR A 297 9.43 -13.38 19.57
N ASP A 298 9.93 -13.70 20.75
CA ASP A 298 11.34 -14.02 21.02
C ASP A 298 11.67 -15.50 20.79
N TRP A 299 11.34 -16.00 19.60
CA TRP A 299 11.57 -17.38 19.20
C TRP A 299 13.04 -17.65 18.86
N LYS A 300 13.46 -18.91 18.93
CA LYS A 300 14.68 -19.40 18.28
C LYS A 300 14.28 -20.29 17.11
N LEU A 301 14.95 -20.15 15.97
CA LEU A 301 14.72 -20.99 14.79
C LEU A 301 15.90 -21.91 14.52
N LEU A 302 15.60 -23.08 13.96
CA LEU A 302 16.58 -24.06 13.51
C LEU A 302 16.13 -24.65 12.18
N GLY A 303 17.01 -24.63 11.19
CA GLY A 303 16.75 -25.17 9.86
C GLY A 303 17.56 -24.45 8.77
N PRO A 304 17.36 -24.81 7.50
CA PRO A 304 16.52 -25.93 7.08
C PRO A 304 17.22 -27.28 7.29
N PHE A 305 16.49 -28.27 7.77
CA PHE A 305 16.82 -29.68 7.59
C PHE A 305 16.45 -30.12 6.18
N ASP A 306 17.15 -31.13 5.66
CA ASP A 306 16.87 -31.67 4.32
C ASP A 306 15.41 -32.13 4.20
N ASN A 307 14.77 -31.85 3.08
CA ASN A 307 13.47 -32.42 2.77
C ASN A 307 13.30 -32.60 1.27
N THR A 308 14.41 -32.75 0.54
CA THR A 308 14.43 -32.77 -0.93
C THR A 308 13.51 -33.87 -1.48
N ASP A 309 13.48 -35.03 -0.84
CA ASP A 309 12.63 -36.18 -1.20
C ASP A 309 11.20 -36.10 -0.63
N ARG A 310 10.83 -35.00 0.03
CA ARG A 310 9.54 -34.77 0.70
C ARG A 310 9.19 -35.79 1.79
N ALA A 311 10.20 -36.44 2.36
CA ALA A 311 10.07 -37.42 3.44
C ALA A 311 10.03 -36.79 4.85
N GLY A 312 9.94 -35.46 4.96
CA GLY A 312 10.06 -34.73 6.23
C GLY A 312 9.00 -35.07 7.28
N PHE A 313 7.81 -35.56 6.89
CA PHE A 313 6.82 -36.07 7.84
C PHE A 313 7.15 -37.46 8.40
N ASP A 314 7.91 -38.26 7.64
CA ASP A 314 8.31 -39.62 8.01
C ASP A 314 9.74 -39.67 8.58
N THR A 315 10.43 -38.53 8.60
CA THR A 315 11.82 -38.38 9.06
C THR A 315 11.86 -37.63 10.38
N ALA A 316 12.25 -38.32 11.46
CA ALA A 316 12.46 -37.66 12.74
C ALA A 316 13.79 -36.88 12.74
N TYR A 317 13.72 -35.56 12.90
CA TYR A 317 14.91 -34.74 13.07
C TYR A 317 15.32 -34.62 14.54
N PRO A 318 16.61 -34.36 14.84
CA PRO A 318 17.12 -34.33 16.22
C PRO A 318 16.32 -33.48 17.23
N PRO A 319 15.78 -32.29 16.88
CA PRO A 319 14.97 -31.48 17.81
C PRO A 319 13.72 -32.16 18.34
N GLU A 320 13.19 -33.18 17.64
CA GLU A 320 11.98 -33.90 18.06
C GLU A 320 12.23 -34.87 19.21
N SER A 321 13.47 -35.31 19.39
CA SER A 321 13.87 -36.21 20.49
C SER A 321 14.39 -35.45 21.71
N GLY A 322 14.62 -34.14 21.59
CA GLY A 322 15.12 -33.28 22.65
C GLY A 322 15.68 -31.97 22.10
N ILE A 323 15.55 -30.90 22.89
CA ILE A 323 16.03 -29.57 22.51
C ILE A 323 17.37 -29.30 23.21
N ASP A 324 18.43 -29.17 22.42
CA ASP A 324 19.73 -28.69 22.85
C ASP A 324 20.08 -27.42 22.06
N LEU A 325 20.05 -26.27 22.72
CA LEU A 325 20.21 -24.97 22.06
C LEU A 325 21.65 -24.67 21.66
N GLU A 326 22.62 -25.40 22.21
CA GLU A 326 24.05 -25.21 21.95
C GLU A 326 24.61 -26.25 20.95
N ALA A 327 23.80 -27.26 20.59
CA ALA A 327 24.18 -28.28 19.64
C ALA A 327 24.31 -27.74 18.20
N SER A 328 25.10 -28.47 17.41
CA SER A 328 25.21 -28.29 15.96
C SER A 328 24.50 -29.44 15.27
N TYR A 329 23.79 -29.15 14.18
CA TYR A 329 23.03 -30.15 13.44
C TYR A 329 23.42 -30.16 11.96
N THR A 330 23.18 -31.28 11.28
CA THR A 330 23.33 -31.37 9.82
C THR A 330 22.02 -30.93 9.15
N GLY A 331 22.07 -29.80 8.46
CA GLY A 331 20.97 -29.24 7.68
C GLY A 331 20.94 -29.74 6.23
N ALA A 332 20.05 -29.13 5.44
CA ALA A 332 19.92 -29.38 4.01
C ALA A 332 21.28 -29.21 3.30
N GLY A 333 21.56 -30.06 2.30
CA GLY A 333 22.84 -30.04 1.57
C GLY A 333 24.07 -30.44 2.42
N GLY A 334 23.88 -30.91 3.65
CA GLY A 334 24.98 -31.26 4.56
C GLY A 334 25.59 -30.06 5.30
N GLU A 335 24.96 -28.89 5.24
CA GLU A 335 25.43 -27.70 5.96
C GLU A 335 25.33 -27.88 7.48
N THR A 336 26.19 -27.19 8.22
CA THR A 336 26.07 -27.14 9.69
C THR A 336 25.12 -26.01 10.08
N ILE A 337 24.04 -26.35 10.79
CA ILE A 337 23.03 -25.41 11.28
C ILE A 337 22.98 -25.41 12.80
N HIS A 338 22.53 -24.28 13.36
CA HIS A 338 22.42 -24.04 14.81
C HIS A 338 21.13 -23.30 15.11
N TRP A 339 20.66 -23.37 16.35
CA TRP A 339 19.59 -22.51 16.83
C TRP A 339 20.04 -21.05 16.77
N LYS A 340 19.23 -20.20 16.13
CA LYS A 340 19.47 -18.76 16.03
C LYS A 340 18.27 -18.02 16.63
N PRO A 341 18.47 -16.92 17.38
CA PRO A 341 17.37 -16.02 17.72
C PRO A 341 16.64 -15.61 16.44
N TYR A 342 15.31 -15.69 16.45
CA TYR A 342 14.48 -15.07 15.44
C TYR A 342 14.52 -13.57 15.70
N GLU A 343 14.93 -12.81 14.69
CA GLU A 343 14.70 -11.37 14.69
C GLU A 343 13.26 -11.16 14.23
N PRO A 344 12.35 -10.70 15.11
CA PRO A 344 10.98 -10.47 14.73
C PRO A 344 10.94 -9.52 13.53
N GLY A 345 10.21 -9.93 12.51
CA GLY A 345 9.90 -9.04 11.40
C GLY A 345 8.94 -7.93 11.84
N ARG A 346 8.21 -7.39 10.88
CA ARG A 346 7.23 -6.31 11.11
C ARG A 346 5.94 -6.79 11.79
N THR A 347 5.87 -8.08 12.11
CA THR A 347 4.73 -8.78 12.69
C THR A 347 5.23 -9.74 13.77
N GLY A 348 4.36 -10.11 14.69
CA GLY A 348 4.62 -11.14 15.71
C GLY A 348 4.60 -12.58 15.17
N TYR A 349 4.34 -12.77 13.87
CA TYR A 349 4.42 -14.08 13.22
C TYR A 349 5.87 -14.48 12.91
N VAL A 350 6.15 -15.78 13.05
CA VAL A 350 7.39 -16.41 12.63
C VAL A 350 7.24 -16.91 11.20
N ASP A 351 7.99 -16.33 10.26
CA ASP A 351 8.01 -16.78 8.87
C ASP A 351 9.05 -17.90 8.68
N LEU A 352 8.61 -19.14 8.88
CA LEU A 352 9.44 -20.33 8.64
C LEU A 352 9.78 -20.53 7.15
N ALA A 353 9.00 -19.95 6.23
CA ALA A 353 9.29 -20.09 4.80
C ALA A 353 10.59 -19.38 4.43
N ARG A 354 10.93 -18.25 5.07
CA ARG A 354 12.24 -17.59 4.90
C ARG A 354 13.42 -18.44 5.37
N VAL A 355 13.21 -19.27 6.39
CA VAL A 355 14.23 -20.21 6.87
C VAL A 355 14.38 -21.38 5.90
N ILE A 356 13.27 -21.85 5.33
CA ILE A 356 13.23 -23.05 4.49
C ILE A 356 13.59 -22.77 3.03
N ARG A 357 13.19 -21.60 2.50
CA ARG A 357 13.20 -21.29 1.07
C ARG A 357 13.94 -19.99 0.73
N PRO A 358 15.20 -19.79 1.13
CA PRO A 358 16.02 -18.75 0.51
C PRO A 358 16.27 -19.04 -1.00
N ASP A 359 16.10 -20.29 -1.44
CA ASP A 359 16.45 -20.82 -2.77
C ASP A 359 15.39 -21.77 -3.38
N ASP A 360 14.15 -21.76 -2.87
CA ASP A 360 13.04 -22.64 -3.29
C ASP A 360 13.26 -24.16 -3.06
N SER A 361 14.29 -24.53 -2.29
CA SER A 361 14.55 -25.92 -1.89
C SER A 361 13.54 -26.39 -0.82
N PRO A 362 13.00 -27.63 -0.90
CA PRO A 362 12.21 -28.19 0.18
C PRO A 362 13.07 -28.39 1.44
N GLY A 363 12.55 -27.98 2.59
CA GLY A 363 13.21 -28.19 3.88
C GLY A 363 12.22 -28.26 5.04
N VAL A 364 12.72 -28.65 6.21
CA VAL A 364 12.00 -28.62 7.49
C VAL A 364 12.69 -27.62 8.43
N ALA A 365 11.92 -26.80 9.13
CA ALA A 365 12.46 -25.89 10.14
C ALA A 365 11.64 -25.99 11.43
N TYR A 366 12.29 -25.71 12.55
CA TYR A 366 11.71 -25.73 13.89
C TYR A 366 11.78 -24.33 14.49
N ALA A 367 10.72 -23.96 15.21
CA ALA A 367 10.70 -22.80 16.09
C ALA A 367 10.61 -23.28 17.54
N TYR A 368 11.38 -22.68 18.44
CA TYR A 368 11.41 -23.03 19.84
C TYR A 368 11.40 -21.79 20.75
N ARG A 369 10.58 -21.85 21.79
CA ARG A 369 10.53 -20.86 22.87
C ARG A 369 10.01 -21.50 24.16
N THR A 370 10.64 -21.18 25.27
CA THR A 370 10.13 -21.44 26.63
C THR A 370 9.57 -20.16 27.23
N PHE A 371 8.41 -20.21 27.86
CA PHE A 371 7.88 -19.08 28.61
C PHE A 371 7.14 -19.59 29.85
N GLU A 372 7.04 -18.74 30.87
CA GLU A 372 6.29 -19.05 32.08
C GLU A 372 4.85 -18.53 31.94
N ALA A 373 3.89 -19.34 32.35
CA ALA A 373 2.49 -18.94 32.42
C ALA A 373 2.04 -18.98 33.89
N ASP A 374 1.39 -17.90 34.33
CA ASP A 374 0.82 -17.75 35.67
C ASP A 374 -0.33 -18.73 35.94
N ARG A 375 -0.91 -19.29 34.88
CA ARG A 375 -1.97 -20.30 34.90
C ARG A 375 -1.97 -21.07 33.59
N ASN A 376 -2.72 -22.18 33.54
CA ASN A 376 -2.98 -22.89 32.29
C ASN A 376 -3.64 -21.94 31.27
N LYS A 377 -3.02 -21.80 30.10
CA LYS A 377 -3.51 -20.97 28.98
C LYS A 377 -3.60 -21.83 27.73
N THR A 378 -4.61 -21.58 26.90
CA THR A 378 -4.68 -22.14 25.55
C THR A 378 -3.76 -21.31 24.66
N LEU A 379 -2.81 -21.98 24.00
CA LEU A 379 -1.98 -21.37 22.97
C LEU A 379 -2.59 -21.65 21.61
N GLN A 380 -2.61 -20.64 20.76
CA GLN A 380 -2.85 -20.81 19.33
C GLN A 380 -1.49 -20.74 18.65
N VAL A 381 -1.12 -21.81 17.95
CA VAL A 381 0.14 -21.96 17.21
C VAL A 381 -0.16 -21.91 15.74
#